data_AF-A0A3B1ADK9-F1
#
_entry.id   AF-A0A3B1ADK9-F1
#
_cell.length_a   1.000
_cell.length_b   1.000
_cell.length_c   1.000
_cell.angle_alpha   90.00
_cell.angle_beta   90.00
_cell.angle_gamma   90.00
#
_symmetry.space_group_name_H-M   'P 1'
#
loop_
_entity.id
_entity.type
_entity.pdbx_description
1 polymer ?
#
loop_
_entity_poly.entity_id
_entity_poly.type
_entity_poly.pdbx_seq_one_letter_code
_entity_poly.pdbx_strand_id
1 'polypeptide(L)'
;MVPYPGVPFYLVFGGRKLKRIVLYTEGMVHAKAMVVDEALAIVGSANTDMRSLLLNYEVGVLITSQAEVTQVSDWLETLMQGCEEGVESVGAMADMGEGLARLLAL
;
A
#
# COMPACT_ATOMS: atom_id res chain seq x y z
N MET A 1 -12.44 -13.56 28.03
CA MET A 1 -11.93 -12.76 26.90
C MET A 1 -12.65 -13.28 25.66
N VAL A 2 -13.76 -12.65 25.27
CA VAL A 2 -14.53 -13.09 24.09
C VAL A 2 -13.73 -12.65 22.85
N PRO A 3 -13.42 -13.56 21.90
CA PRO A 3 -12.68 -13.17 20.70
C PRO A 3 -13.52 -12.15 19.93
N TYR A 4 -12.91 -11.03 19.56
CA TYR A 4 -13.58 -9.95 18.84
C TYR A 4 -14.05 -10.49 17.47
N PRO A 5 -15.37 -10.74 17.28
CA PRO A 5 -15.86 -11.39 16.07
C PRO A 5 -15.65 -10.51 14.82
N GLY A 6 -15.36 -9.23 15.03
CA GLY A 6 -15.04 -8.28 13.97
C GLY A 6 -13.79 -8.66 13.16
N VAL A 7 -12.79 -9.32 13.74
CA VAL A 7 -11.57 -9.68 12.99
C VAL A 7 -11.85 -10.79 11.95
N PRO A 8 -12.48 -11.92 12.31
CA PRO A 8 -12.91 -12.92 11.32
C PRO A 8 -13.85 -12.34 10.27
N PHE A 9 -14.84 -11.54 10.67
CA PHE A 9 -15.75 -10.89 9.71
C PHE A 9 -15.02 -9.94 8.77
N TYR A 10 -14.04 -9.18 9.26
CA TYR A 10 -13.24 -8.29 8.44
C TYR A 10 -12.34 -9.06 7.46
N LEU A 11 -11.79 -10.21 7.87
CA LEU A 11 -10.97 -11.03 6.98
C LEU A 11 -11.78 -11.67 5.84
N VAL A 12 -13.03 -12.09 6.10
CA VAL A 12 -13.89 -12.68 5.06
C VAL A 12 -14.55 -11.62 4.18
N PHE A 13 -15.09 -10.56 4.78
CA PHE A 13 -15.96 -9.61 4.09
C PHE A 13 -15.32 -8.23 3.86
N GLY A 14 -14.17 -7.96 4.47
CA GLY A 14 -13.48 -6.67 4.33
C GLY A 14 -12.89 -6.47 2.94
N GLY A 15 -12.50 -7.56 2.26
CA GLY A 15 -11.93 -7.57 0.92
C GLY A 15 -10.68 -6.69 0.75
N ARG A 16 -10.18 -6.58 -0.48
CA ARG A 16 -9.10 -5.64 -0.81
C ARG A 16 -9.57 -4.19 -0.70
N LYS A 17 -8.86 -3.39 0.11
CA LYS A 17 -9.11 -1.94 0.28
C LYS A 17 -8.36 -1.06 -0.74
N LEU A 18 -7.53 -1.67 -1.60
CA LEU A 18 -6.78 -0.97 -2.62
C LEU A 18 -7.70 -0.61 -3.79
N LYS A 19 -7.90 0.68 -4.05
CA LYS A 19 -8.74 1.15 -5.15
C LYS A 19 -8.06 1.10 -6.51
N ARG A 20 -6.75 1.35 -6.55
CA ARG A 20 -5.99 1.47 -7.79
C ARG A 20 -4.58 0.94 -7.58
N ILE A 21 -4.13 0.09 -8.49
CA ILE A 21 -2.78 -0.44 -8.54
C ILE A 21 -2.28 -0.25 -9.96
N VAL A 22 -1.16 0.43 -10.10
CA VAL A 22 -0.56 0.75 -11.39
C VAL A 22 0.88 0.29 -11.42
N LEU A 23 1.37 -0.04 -12.61
CA LEU A 23 2.73 -0.48 -12.86
C LEU A 23 3.44 0.56 -13.72
N TYR A 24 4.54 1.12 -13.23
CA TYR A 24 5.38 2.04 -14.00
C TYR A 24 6.19 1.28 -15.05
N THR A 25 6.17 1.74 -16.31
CA THR A 25 6.78 1.01 -17.45
C THR A 25 7.89 1.79 -18.18
N GLU A 26 8.04 3.09 -17.92
CA GLU A 26 8.98 3.99 -18.62
C GLU A 26 10.45 3.89 -18.12
N GLY A 27 10.75 2.99 -17.18
CA GLY A 27 12.10 2.78 -16.68
C GLY A 27 12.16 2.21 -15.26
N MET A 28 13.34 2.29 -14.65
CA MET A 28 13.57 1.80 -13.29
C MET A 28 13.29 2.90 -12.26
N VAL A 29 12.34 2.66 -11.35
CA VAL A 29 12.06 3.51 -10.19
C VAL A 29 12.53 2.81 -8.93
N HIS A 30 13.60 3.31 -8.32
CA HIS A 30 14.11 2.79 -7.04
C HIS A 30 13.61 3.58 -5.82
N ALA A 31 12.87 4.65 -6.03
CA ALA A 31 12.38 5.50 -4.94
C ALA A 31 11.26 4.80 -4.16
N LYS A 32 11.27 4.95 -2.83
CA LYS A 32 10.19 4.53 -1.94
C LYS A 32 9.66 5.78 -1.27
N ALA A 33 8.41 6.11 -1.59
CA ALA A 33 7.74 7.26 -1.05
C ALA A 33 6.27 6.92 -0.76
N MET A 34 5.72 7.56 0.26
CA MET A 34 4.32 7.48 0.64
C MET A 34 3.83 8.88 0.99
N VAL A 35 2.66 9.26 0.47
CA VAL A 35 1.95 10.48 0.88
C VAL A 35 0.64 10.07 1.52
N VAL A 36 0.31 10.67 2.66
CA VAL A 36 -0.91 10.40 3.43
C VAL A 36 -1.65 11.72 3.64
N ASP A 37 -2.90 11.75 3.18
CA ASP A 37 -3.85 12.85 3.33
C ASP A 37 -3.28 14.24 2.95
N GLU A 38 -2.33 14.30 2.01
CA GLU A 38 -1.62 15.53 1.60
C GLU A 38 -0.95 16.32 2.75
N ALA A 39 -0.83 15.71 3.94
CA ALA A 39 -0.31 16.33 5.15
C ALA A 39 1.00 15.71 5.63
N LEU A 40 1.29 14.49 5.18
CA LEU A 40 2.47 13.73 5.57
C LEU A 40 3.08 13.05 4.35
N ALA A 41 4.40 13.14 4.22
CA ALA A 41 5.15 12.34 3.29
C ALA A 41 6.25 11.55 4.02
N ILE A 42 6.48 10.31 3.59
CA ILE A 42 7.58 9.46 4.03
C ILE A 42 8.41 9.14 2.80
N VAL A 43 9.70 9.42 2.83
CA VAL A 43 10.64 9.04 1.77
C VAL A 43 11.83 8.33 2.41
N GLY A 44 12.27 7.22 1.83
CA GLY A 44 13.37 6.46 2.43
C GLY A 44 13.81 5.22 1.67
N SER A 45 14.57 4.38 2.36
CA SER A 45 15.06 3.10 1.85
C SER A 45 14.08 1.94 2.06
N ALA A 46 13.17 2.08 3.04
CA ALA A 46 12.23 1.03 3.43
C ALA A 46 11.29 0.64 2.29
N ASN A 47 11.31 -0.64 1.92
CA ASN A 47 10.27 -1.24 1.11
C ASN A 47 9.03 -1.56 1.97
N THR A 48 7.86 -1.62 1.33
CA THR A 48 6.60 -2.01 1.97
C THR A 48 6.49 -3.54 2.10
N ASP A 49 7.46 -4.16 2.77
CA ASP A 49 7.44 -5.58 3.09
C ASP A 49 7.87 -5.86 4.53
N MET A 50 7.39 -6.97 5.08
CA MET A 50 7.59 -7.31 6.49
C MET A 50 9.07 -7.46 6.88
N ARG A 51 9.96 -7.79 5.93
CA ARG A 51 11.40 -7.90 6.22
C ARG A 51 12.01 -6.51 6.31
N SER A 52 11.72 -5.61 5.35
CA SER A 52 12.19 -4.22 5.43
C SER A 52 11.68 -3.50 6.68
N LEU A 53 10.44 -3.79 7.11
CA LEU A 53 9.84 -3.13 8.27
C LEU A 53 10.32 -3.68 9.63
N LEU A 54 10.74 -4.95 9.72
CA LEU A 54 11.03 -5.59 11.01
C LEU A 54 12.48 -6.08 11.18
N LEU A 55 13.18 -6.33 10.08
CA LEU A 55 14.48 -7.01 10.11
C LEU A 55 15.61 -6.14 9.54
N ASN A 56 15.31 -5.26 8.58
CA ASN A 56 16.33 -4.38 8.01
C ASN A 56 16.47 -3.09 8.81
N TYR A 57 17.70 -2.58 8.85
CA TYR A 57 17.96 -1.21 9.27
C TYR A 57 17.70 -0.28 8.08
N GLU A 58 16.47 0.22 8.00
CA GLU A 58 16.06 1.18 6.99
C GLU A 58 16.09 2.60 7.56
N VAL A 59 16.29 3.59 6.68
CA VAL A 59 16.20 5.02 7.04
C VAL A 59 15.07 5.64 6.26
N GLY A 60 14.22 6.38 6.96
CA GLY A 60 13.14 7.16 6.37
C GLY A 60 13.13 8.58 6.95
N VAL A 61 12.78 9.54 6.11
CA VAL A 61 12.52 10.92 6.50
C VAL A 61 11.01 11.12 6.53
N LEU A 62 10.52 11.58 7.67
CA LEU A 62 9.14 12.00 7.86
C LEU A 62 9.04 13.50 7.57
N ILE A 63 8.24 13.87 6.59
CA ILE A 63 8.06 15.25 6.12
C ILE A 63 6.63 15.70 6.45
N THR A 64 6.51 16.81 7.17
CA THR A 64 5.22 17.42 7.54
C THR A 64 5.07 18.84 7.01
N SER A 65 6.08 19.38 6.34
CA SER A 65 6.01 20.70 5.72
C SER A 65 5.10 20.63 4.49
N GLN A 66 4.03 21.43 4.47
CA GLN A 66 3.05 21.41 3.38
C GLN A 66 3.70 21.57 2.01
N ALA A 67 4.64 22.50 1.86
CA ALA A 67 5.31 22.76 0.59
C ALA A 67 6.16 21.58 0.11
N GLU A 68 6.76 20.81 1.02
CA GLU A 68 7.56 19.64 0.68
C GLU A 68 6.66 18.42 0.41
N VAL A 69 5.58 18.26 1.18
CA VAL A 69 4.59 17.21 0.95
C VAL A 69 3.94 17.37 -0.43
N THR A 70 3.57 18.59 -0.81
CA THR A 70 3.04 18.88 -2.15
C THR A 70 4.04 18.51 -3.24
N GLN A 71 5.33 18.85 -3.08
CA GLN A 71 6.35 18.46 -4.07
C GLN A 71 6.47 16.94 -4.25
N VAL A 72 6.40 16.16 -3.17
CA VAL A 72 6.41 14.69 -3.26
C VAL A 72 5.15 14.17 -3.93
N SER A 73 3.99 14.76 -3.62
CA SER A 73 2.71 14.42 -4.24
C SER A 73 2.72 14.66 -5.75
N ASP A 74 3.13 15.85 -6.19
CA ASP A 74 3.20 16.24 -7.60
C ASP A 74 4.16 15.32 -8.38
N TRP A 75 5.28 14.95 -7.77
CA TRP A 75 6.23 14.00 -8.34
C TRP A 75 5.62 12.60 -8.50
N LEU A 76 4.88 12.10 -7.50
CA LEU A 76 4.15 10.83 -7.61
C LEU A 76 3.07 10.87 -8.71
N GLU A 77 2.34 11.98 -8.81
CA GLU A 77 1.34 12.17 -9.86
C GLU A 77 1.96 12.16 -11.25
N THR A 78 3.11 12.81 -11.41
CA THR A 78 3.87 12.80 -12.66
C THR A 78 4.34 11.38 -13.01
N LEU A 79 4.84 10.62 -12.04
CA LEU A 79 5.20 9.22 -12.25
C LEU A 79 4.01 8.36 -12.67
N MET A 80 2.84 8.58 -12.06
CA MET A 80 1.62 7.83 -12.37
C MET A 80 1.14 8.01 -13.82
N GLN A 81 1.57 9.07 -14.53
CA GLN A 81 1.27 9.26 -15.94
C GLN A 81 1.99 8.24 -16.85
N GLY A 82 3.14 7.72 -16.41
CA GLY A 82 3.89 6.67 -17.09
C GLY A 82 3.57 5.26 -16.59
N CYS A 83 2.42 5.08 -15.92
CA CYS A 83 2.01 3.78 -15.41
C CYS A 83 0.81 3.21 -16.18
N GLU A 84 0.82 1.89 -16.34
CA GLU A 84 -0.31 1.12 -16.84
C GLU A 84 -1.11 0.52 -15.68
N GLU A 85 -2.41 0.24 -15.87
CA GLU A 85 -3.19 -0.45 -14.84
C GLU A 85 -2.68 -1.88 -14.67
N GLY A 86 -2.19 -2.20 -13.46
CA GLY A 86 -1.34 -3.38 -13.25
C GLY A 86 -2.05 -4.59 -12.68
N VAL A 87 -3.32 -4.49 -12.28
CA VAL A 87 -4.05 -5.60 -11.65
C VAL A 87 -5.51 -5.59 -12.08
N GLU A 88 -5.94 -6.67 -12.74
CA GLU A 88 -7.36 -6.91 -12.99
C GLU A 88 -8.15 -6.98 -11.67
N SER A 89 -9.33 -6.37 -11.66
CA SER A 89 -10.22 -6.45 -10.50
C SER A 89 -10.57 -7.91 -10.21
N VAL A 90 -10.18 -8.41 -9.05
CA VAL A 90 -10.57 -9.74 -8.60
C VAL A 90 -12.04 -9.72 -8.19
N GLY A 91 -12.82 -10.66 -8.73
CA GLY A 91 -14.25 -10.74 -8.43
C GLY A 91 -14.51 -10.98 -6.95
N ALA A 92 -15.60 -10.41 -6.43
CA ALA A 92 -15.94 -10.43 -5.00
C ALA A 92 -15.95 -11.84 -4.38
N MET A 93 -16.38 -12.86 -5.14
CA MET A 93 -16.40 -14.26 -4.67
C MET A 93 -14.99 -14.83 -4.51
N ALA A 94 -14.05 -14.49 -5.39
CA ALA A 94 -12.66 -14.92 -5.28
C ALA A 94 -11.97 -14.23 -4.10
N ASP A 95 -12.26 -12.94 -3.87
CA ASP A 95 -11.74 -12.18 -2.72
C ASP A 95 -12.27 -12.73 -1.38
N MET A 96 -13.57 -13.06 -1.32
CA MET A 96 -14.18 -13.75 -0.15
C MET A 96 -13.58 -15.15 0.08
N GLY A 97 -13.37 -15.91 -0.99
CA GLY A 97 -12.76 -17.25 -0.92
C GLY A 97 -11.34 -17.19 -0.38
N GLU A 98 -10.55 -16.21 -0.82
CA GLU A 98 -9.21 -15.95 -0.29
C GLU A 98 -9.26 -15.56 1.20
N GLY A 99 -10.22 -14.71 1.60
CA GLY A 99 -10.45 -14.34 3.00
C GLY A 99 -10.76 -15.53 3.91
N LEU A 100 -11.62 -16.46 3.44
CA LEU A 100 -11.93 -17.71 4.14
C LEU A 100 -10.72 -18.64 4.23
N ALA A 101 -9.96 -18.79 3.14
CA ALA A 101 -8.76 -19.61 3.12
C ALA A 101 -7.71 -19.13 4.14
N ARG A 102 -7.53 -17.79 4.25
CA ARG A 102 -6.63 -17.19 5.25
C ARG A 102 -7.08 -17.44 6.69
N LEU A 103 -8.39 -17.46 6.94
CA LEU A 103 -8.96 -17.77 8.26
C LEU A 103 -8.77 -19.23 8.67
N LEU A 104 -8.88 -20.15 7.72
CA LEU A 104 -8.66 -21.58 7.97
C LEU A 104 -7.17 -21.94 8.07
N ALA A 105 -6.28 -21.05 7.61
CA ALA A 105 -4.83 -21.20 7.68
C ALA A 105 -4.19 -20.57 8.94
N LEU A 106 -5.00 -19.90 9.79
CA LEU A 106 -4.63 -19.41 11.13
C LEU A 106 -4.79 -20.52 12.17
#